data_AF-A0A5C2CWT2-F1
#
_entry.id   AF-A0A5C2CWT2-F1
#
_cell.length_a   1.000
_cell.length_b   1.000
_cell.length_c   1.000
_cell.angle_alpha   90.00
_cell.angle_beta   90.00
_cell.angle_gamma   90.00
#
_symmetry.space_group_name_H-M   'P 1'
#
loop_
_entity.id
_entity.type
_entity.pdbx_description
1 polymer ?
#
loop_
_entity_poly.entity_id
_entity_poly.type
_entity_poly.pdbx_seq_one_letter_code
_entity_poly.pdbx_strand_id
1 'polypeptide(L)'
;MEDVLDLYAEPYDPKRPKVNFDETSKQLIKETRQVLPAKAGQPERYDYEYERAGTRNLFLFTEPQAGWRHLNVTEQRTKLDFAHQMKWLVDARYPEAEVVRVVLDNLNTHKAASLYEAFAPGEARRIIKKLEFHYTPKHGSWLNMAEIELSVLQRQCLERRIADEATLVHEVAAWEDVRNEAQATIDWRFSITEAREKLKRLYPSRSS
;
A
#
# COMPACT_ATOMS: atom_id res chain seq x y z
N MET A 1 -2.15 -6.96 17.58
CA MET A 1 -3.23 -7.66 16.85
C MET A 1 -4.55 -7.02 17.23
N GLU A 2 -4.93 -7.09 18.52
CA GLU A 2 -6.14 -6.43 19.01
C GLU A 2 -6.15 -4.94 18.68
N ASP A 3 -5.03 -4.22 18.89
CA ASP A 3 -4.87 -2.81 18.49
C ASP A 3 -5.40 -2.46 17.07
N VAL A 4 -4.97 -3.21 16.04
CA VAL A 4 -5.43 -2.99 14.65
C VAL A 4 -6.91 -3.35 14.48
N LEU A 5 -7.37 -4.42 15.13
CA LEU A 5 -8.76 -4.87 15.02
C LEU A 5 -9.73 -3.93 15.75
N ASP A 6 -9.34 -3.41 16.91
CA ASP A 6 -10.06 -2.37 17.66
C ASP A 6 -10.19 -1.13 16.78
N LEU A 7 -9.08 -0.67 16.20
CA LEU A 7 -9.06 0.47 15.28
C LEU A 7 -10.02 0.27 14.11
N TYR A 8 -10.02 -0.90 13.46
CA TYR A 8 -10.93 -1.17 12.35
C TYR A 8 -12.41 -1.22 12.76
N ALA A 9 -12.71 -1.68 13.98
CA ALA A 9 -14.07 -1.73 14.50
C ALA A 9 -14.66 -0.35 14.83
N GLU A 10 -13.82 0.67 15.00
CA GLU A 10 -14.30 2.02 15.26
C GLU A 10 -15.16 2.60 14.11
N PRO A 11 -16.17 3.44 14.41
CA PRO A 11 -16.90 4.17 13.38
C PRO A 11 -15.97 5.08 12.57
N TYR A 12 -16.42 5.44 11.37
CA TYR A 12 -15.69 6.39 10.53
C TYR A 12 -15.66 7.79 11.17
N ASP A 13 -14.47 8.38 11.22
CA ASP A 13 -14.25 9.76 11.67
C ASP A 13 -13.31 10.47 10.68
N PRO A 14 -13.79 11.43 9.87
CA PRO A 14 -12.96 12.12 8.88
C PRO A 14 -11.86 13.00 9.49
N LYS A 15 -11.96 13.36 10.78
CA LYS A 15 -10.90 14.09 11.50
C LYS A 15 -9.79 13.17 11.99
N ARG A 16 -10.09 11.88 12.11
CA ARG A 16 -9.18 10.82 12.54
C ARG A 16 -9.14 9.68 11.51
N PRO A 17 -8.78 9.94 10.25
CA PRO A 17 -8.84 8.94 9.19
C PRO A 17 -7.99 7.72 9.52
N LYS A 18 -8.47 6.55 9.06
CA LYS A 18 -7.80 5.24 9.24
C LYS A 18 -7.23 4.79 7.91
N VAL A 19 -5.94 5.01 7.73
CA VAL A 19 -5.25 4.78 6.46
C VAL A 19 -4.36 3.56 6.59
N ASN A 20 -4.45 2.65 5.64
CA ASN A 20 -3.55 1.52 5.52
C ASN A 20 -2.42 1.89 4.56
N PHE A 21 -1.19 1.54 4.91
CA PHE A 21 -0.01 1.82 4.12
C PHE A 21 0.80 0.54 3.92
N ASP A 22 1.19 0.29 2.68
CA ASP A 22 2.10 -0.77 2.30
C ASP A 22 2.67 -0.46 0.92
N GLU A 23 3.45 -1.38 0.38
CA GLU A 23 4.08 -1.21 -0.90
C GLU A 23 4.32 -2.52 -1.65
N THR A 24 4.55 -2.41 -2.94
CA THR A 24 4.98 -3.54 -3.77
C THR A 24 6.07 -3.13 -4.74
N SER A 25 6.63 -4.10 -5.46
CA SER A 25 7.61 -3.85 -6.51
C SER A 25 7.14 -4.37 -7.86
N LYS A 26 7.43 -3.62 -8.92
CA LYS A 26 7.15 -4.02 -10.30
C LYS A 26 8.44 -4.07 -11.10
N GLN A 27 8.76 -5.25 -11.62
CA GLN A 27 9.80 -5.39 -12.62
C GLN A 27 9.34 -4.78 -13.95
N LEU A 28 10.17 -3.93 -14.53
CA LEU A 28 9.97 -3.34 -15.84
C LEU A 28 10.58 -4.26 -16.91
N ILE A 29 9.80 -4.58 -17.93
CA ILE A 29 10.12 -5.57 -18.96
C ILE A 29 9.75 -4.99 -20.31
N LYS A 30 10.75 -4.70 -21.15
CA LYS A 30 10.56 -4.28 -22.54
C LYS A 30 10.48 -5.49 -23.46
N GLU A 31 9.66 -5.37 -24.49
CA GLU A 31 9.67 -6.32 -25.59
C GLU A 31 10.84 -6.01 -26.53
N THR A 32 11.62 -7.02 -26.89
CA THR A 32 12.81 -6.84 -27.73
C THR A 32 12.51 -6.96 -29.23
N ARG A 33 11.29 -7.39 -29.63
CA ARG A 33 10.87 -7.55 -31.04
C ARG A 33 9.42 -7.15 -31.27
N GLN A 34 9.15 -6.54 -32.43
CA GLN A 34 7.77 -6.34 -32.93
C GLN A 34 7.11 -7.70 -33.19
N VAL A 35 5.90 -7.89 -32.65
CA VAL A 35 5.05 -9.05 -32.92
C VAL A 35 4.83 -9.18 -34.42
N LEU A 36 5.18 -10.34 -34.99
CA LEU A 36 4.86 -10.62 -36.39
C LEU A 36 3.34 -10.80 -36.51
N PRO A 37 2.67 -10.13 -37.46
CA PRO A 37 1.22 -10.26 -37.61
C PRO A 37 0.83 -11.72 -37.88
N ALA A 38 -0.26 -12.16 -37.25
CA ALA A 38 -0.81 -13.50 -37.44
C ALA A 38 -1.13 -13.75 -38.92
N LYS A 39 -0.76 -14.93 -39.43
CA LYS A 39 -1.10 -15.39 -40.78
C LYS A 39 -2.21 -16.43 -40.71
N ALA A 40 -3.04 -16.51 -41.75
CA ALA A 40 -4.10 -17.53 -41.82
C ALA A 40 -3.53 -18.94 -41.60
N GLY A 41 -4.05 -19.66 -40.61
CA GLY A 41 -3.59 -20.99 -40.23
C GLY A 41 -2.40 -21.04 -39.24
N GLN A 42 -1.92 -19.89 -38.74
CA GLN A 42 -0.88 -19.82 -37.71
C GLN A 42 -1.40 -19.09 -36.46
N PRO A 43 -1.47 -19.75 -35.29
CA PRO A 43 -1.78 -19.05 -34.04
C PRO A 43 -0.70 -18.01 -33.73
N GLU A 44 -1.08 -16.94 -33.03
CA GLU A 44 -0.16 -15.90 -32.58
C GLU A 44 0.98 -16.51 -31.77
N ARG A 45 2.22 -16.13 -32.08
CA ARG A 45 3.43 -16.64 -31.42
C ARG A 45 4.13 -15.48 -30.73
N TYR A 46 4.26 -15.56 -29.42
CA TYR A 46 5.06 -14.65 -28.61
C TYR A 46 6.50 -15.16 -28.57
N ASP A 47 7.47 -14.30 -28.86
CA ASP A 47 8.89 -14.60 -28.65
C ASP A 47 9.20 -14.50 -27.14
N TYR A 48 10.04 -15.41 -26.63
CA TYR A 48 10.34 -15.49 -25.20
C TYR A 48 11.37 -14.45 -24.75
N GLU A 49 12.07 -13.79 -25.68
CA GLU A 49 13.08 -12.78 -25.39
C GLU A 49 12.47 -11.49 -24.83
N TYR A 50 13.06 -10.96 -23.77
CA TYR A 50 12.69 -9.67 -23.17
C TYR A 50 13.91 -8.98 -22.57
N GLU A 51 13.85 -7.66 -22.46
CA GLU A 51 14.87 -6.84 -21.79
C GLU A 51 14.37 -6.41 -20.41
N ARG A 52 15.18 -6.63 -19.38
CA ARG A 52 14.91 -6.16 -18.01
C ARG A 52 15.29 -4.68 -17.91
N ALA A 53 14.31 -3.82 -17.70
CA ALA A 53 14.48 -2.37 -17.57
C ALA A 53 14.51 -1.91 -16.10
N GLY A 54 14.95 -2.80 -15.19
CA GLY A 54 15.00 -2.54 -13.75
C GLY A 54 13.70 -2.84 -13.02
N THR A 55 13.59 -2.31 -11.81
CA THR A 55 12.44 -2.47 -10.92
C THR A 55 12.02 -1.10 -10.41
N ARG A 56 10.72 -0.93 -10.13
CA ARG A 56 10.17 0.21 -9.43
C ARG A 56 9.42 -0.23 -8.18
N ASN A 57 9.44 0.63 -7.17
CA ASN A 57 8.62 0.51 -5.98
C ASN A 57 7.30 1.26 -6.20
N LEU A 58 6.23 0.75 -5.60
CA LEU A 58 4.92 1.39 -5.58
C LEU A 58 4.47 1.46 -4.13
N PHE A 59 4.42 2.66 -3.56
CA PHE A 59 3.74 2.89 -2.29
C PHE A 59 2.24 2.99 -2.52
N LEU A 60 1.47 2.42 -1.59
CA LEU A 60 0.02 2.46 -1.60
C LEU A 60 -0.50 2.96 -0.25
N PHE A 61 -1.37 3.97 -0.32
CA PHE A 61 -2.31 4.27 0.75
C PHE A 61 -3.70 3.76 0.39
N THR A 62 -4.44 3.22 1.34
CA THR A 62 -5.89 2.96 1.17
C THR A 62 -6.66 3.29 2.45
N GLU A 63 -7.77 4.01 2.31
CA GLU A 63 -8.75 4.30 3.35
C GLU A 63 -10.10 3.67 2.93
N PRO A 64 -10.35 2.40 3.29
CA PRO A 64 -11.52 1.68 2.80
C PRO A 64 -12.86 2.32 3.20
N GLN A 65 -12.94 2.92 4.39
CA GLN A 65 -14.17 3.59 4.87
C GLN A 65 -14.50 4.88 4.12
N ALA A 66 -13.50 5.56 3.57
CA ALA A 66 -13.72 6.69 2.66
C ALA A 66 -13.83 6.26 1.20
N GLY A 67 -13.63 4.96 0.92
CA GLY A 67 -13.46 4.45 -0.43
C GLY A 67 -12.43 5.29 -1.17
N TRP A 68 -11.21 5.40 -0.63
CA TRP A 68 -10.11 6.19 -1.19
C TRP A 68 -8.79 5.41 -1.22
N ARG A 69 -7.94 5.66 -2.22
CA ARG A 69 -6.56 5.16 -2.28
C ARG A 69 -5.65 6.11 -3.06
N HIS A 70 -4.35 5.94 -2.87
CA HIS A 70 -3.31 6.65 -3.61
C HIS A 70 -2.06 5.80 -3.85
N LEU A 71 -1.52 5.88 -5.06
CA LEU A 71 -0.30 5.23 -5.49
C LEU A 71 0.82 6.23 -5.79
N ASN A 72 2.02 5.90 -5.36
CA ASN A 72 3.22 6.65 -5.73
C ASN A 72 4.32 5.70 -6.20
N VAL A 73 4.73 5.87 -7.46
CA VAL A 73 5.81 5.10 -8.08
C VAL A 73 7.14 5.76 -7.75
N THR A 74 8.06 5.01 -7.18
CA THR A 74 9.40 5.48 -6.82
C THR A 74 10.47 4.54 -7.35
N GLU A 75 11.68 5.06 -7.53
CA GLU A 75 12.82 4.22 -7.91
C GLU A 75 13.19 3.24 -6.78
N GLN A 76 13.09 3.70 -5.53
CA GLN A 76 13.53 2.96 -4.34
C GLN A 76 12.49 3.02 -3.21
N ARG A 77 12.77 2.22 -2.18
CA ARG A 77 12.02 2.15 -0.93
C ARG A 77 12.94 2.40 0.27
N THR A 78 13.40 3.62 0.39
CA THR A 78 14.27 4.03 1.51
C THR A 78 13.46 4.60 2.66
N LYS A 79 14.13 4.84 3.79
CA LYS A 79 13.57 5.60 4.91
C LYS A 79 13.16 7.01 4.50
N LEU A 80 13.91 7.63 3.57
CA LEU A 80 13.63 8.97 3.08
C LEU A 80 12.35 8.93 2.24
N ASP A 81 12.21 7.96 1.35
CA ASP A 81 11.00 7.80 0.54
C ASP A 81 9.76 7.60 1.42
N PHE A 82 9.85 6.74 2.44
CA PHE A 82 8.80 6.56 3.45
C PHE A 82 8.46 7.87 4.17
N ALA A 83 9.46 8.62 4.63
CA ALA A 83 9.26 9.89 5.31
C ALA A 83 8.55 10.92 4.41
N HIS A 84 8.87 10.94 3.11
CA HIS A 84 8.18 11.77 2.12
C HIS A 84 6.72 11.33 1.91
N GLN A 85 6.42 10.02 1.91
CA GLN A 85 5.02 9.55 1.86
C GLN A 85 4.24 10.04 3.08
N MET A 86 4.81 9.91 4.28
CA MET A 86 4.16 10.36 5.52
C MET A 86 3.95 11.87 5.55
N LYS A 87 4.91 12.66 5.06
CA LYS A 87 4.77 14.11 4.91
C LYS A 87 3.63 14.46 3.94
N TRP A 88 3.61 13.84 2.77
CA TRP A 88 2.57 14.06 1.77
C TRP A 88 1.18 13.72 2.34
N LEU A 89 1.07 12.62 3.08
CA LEU A 89 -0.18 12.21 3.71
C LEU A 89 -0.76 13.28 4.64
N VAL A 90 0.07 13.88 5.51
CA VAL A 90 -0.40 14.88 6.49
C VAL A 90 -0.56 16.29 5.94
N ASP A 91 0.15 16.63 4.85
CA ASP A 91 0.16 17.98 4.29
C ASP A 91 -0.76 18.14 3.09
N ALA A 92 -0.80 17.15 2.19
CA ALA A 92 -1.58 17.22 0.96
C ALA A 92 -2.94 16.54 1.14
N ARG A 93 -2.97 15.32 1.68
CA ARG A 93 -4.21 14.55 1.79
C ARG A 93 -5.05 14.95 3.01
N TYR A 94 -4.44 15.07 4.18
CA TYR A 94 -5.16 15.36 5.43
C TYR A 94 -4.61 16.60 6.18
N PRO A 95 -4.56 17.78 5.55
CA PRO A 95 -4.06 19.01 6.21
C PRO A 95 -4.88 19.39 7.46
N GLU A 96 -6.18 19.10 7.46
CA GLU A 96 -7.11 19.47 8.53
C GLU A 96 -7.42 18.34 9.53
N ALA A 97 -6.87 17.14 9.32
CA ALA A 97 -7.06 16.05 10.28
C ALA A 97 -6.36 16.36 11.61
N GLU A 98 -7.02 16.00 12.71
CA GLU A 98 -6.44 16.11 14.06
C GLU A 98 -5.31 15.10 14.22
N VAL A 99 -5.52 13.87 13.72
CA VAL A 99 -4.49 12.82 13.65
C VAL A 99 -4.82 11.85 12.52
N VAL A 100 -3.81 11.42 11.76
CA VAL A 100 -3.96 10.36 10.75
C VAL A 100 -3.46 9.05 11.36
N ARG A 101 -4.35 8.07 11.47
CA ARG A 101 -4.06 6.76 12.05
C ARG A 101 -3.63 5.82 10.94
N VAL A 102 -2.34 5.52 10.90
CA VAL A 102 -1.72 4.75 9.82
C VAL A 102 -1.46 3.31 10.28
N VAL A 103 -2.10 2.35 9.63
CA VAL A 103 -1.81 0.92 9.79
C VAL A 103 -0.73 0.52 8.81
N LEU A 104 0.33 -0.13 9.32
CA LEU A 104 1.48 -0.54 8.52
C LEU A 104 2.17 -1.77 9.12
N ASP A 105 3.03 -2.40 8.32
CA ASP A 105 3.86 -3.51 8.77
C ASP A 105 5.09 -3.05 9.57
N ASN A 106 5.97 -3.99 9.94
CA ASN A 106 7.16 -3.70 10.76
C ASN A 106 8.44 -3.55 9.92
N LEU A 107 8.34 -3.12 8.66
CA LEU A 107 9.53 -2.90 7.84
C LEU A 107 10.48 -1.92 8.55
N ASN A 108 11.79 -2.12 8.36
CA ASN A 108 12.81 -1.32 9.05
C ASN A 108 12.73 0.18 8.73
N THR A 109 12.12 0.55 7.61
CA THR A 109 11.84 1.93 7.17
C THR A 109 10.63 2.55 7.86
N HIS A 110 9.69 1.73 8.35
CA HIS A 110 8.40 2.13 8.93
C HIS A 110 8.58 2.56 10.37
N LYS A 111 9.26 3.69 10.57
CA LYS A 111 9.59 4.21 11.88
C LYS A 111 9.45 5.72 11.90
N ALA A 112 8.94 6.26 13.01
CA ALA A 112 8.95 7.70 13.26
C ALA A 112 10.36 8.30 13.19
N ALA A 113 11.40 7.53 13.52
CA ALA A 113 12.80 7.95 13.39
C ALA A 113 13.19 8.31 11.94
N SER A 114 12.59 7.66 10.93
CA SER A 114 12.82 7.96 9.52
C SER A 114 12.48 9.41 9.17
N LEU A 115 11.54 10.03 9.88
CA LEU A 115 11.16 11.44 9.68
C LEU A 115 12.25 12.39 10.19
N TYR A 116 12.95 12.04 11.28
CA TYR A 116 14.11 12.80 11.76
C TYR A 116 15.36 12.58 10.92
N GLU A 117 15.46 11.44 10.23
CA GLU A 117 16.51 11.21 9.24
C GLU A 117 16.29 12.04 7.97
N ALA A 118 15.03 12.28 7.58
CA ALA A 118 14.69 12.99 6.35
C ALA A 118 14.51 14.52 6.51
N PHE A 119 14.03 14.99 7.66
CA PHE A 119 13.63 16.40 7.85
C PHE A 119 14.29 17.04 9.07
N ALA A 120 14.37 18.38 9.05
CA ALA A 120 14.80 19.16 10.20
C ALA A 120 13.91 18.84 11.43
N PRO A 121 14.47 18.85 12.67
CA PRO A 121 13.76 18.38 13.86
C PRO A 121 12.38 19.01 14.09
N GLY A 122 12.22 20.30 13.81
CA GLY A 122 10.93 20.99 13.93
C GLY A 122 9.88 20.45 12.96
N GLU A 123 10.27 20.19 11.71
CA GLU A 123 9.39 19.66 10.67
C GLU A 123 9.05 18.19 10.91
N ALA A 124 10.06 17.38 11.24
CA ALA A 124 9.85 15.98 11.64
C ALA A 124 8.85 15.88 12.82
N ARG A 125 9.01 16.73 13.84
CA ARG A 125 8.10 16.75 14.99
C ARG A 125 6.70 17.20 14.62
N ARG A 126 6.54 18.17 13.72
CA ARG A 126 5.24 18.63 13.20
C ARG A 126 4.49 17.48 12.53
N ILE A 127 5.17 16.76 11.64
CA ILE A 127 4.60 15.62 10.91
C ILE A 127 4.21 14.50 11.89
N ILE A 128 5.14 14.10 12.77
CA ILE A 128 4.89 13.02 13.76
C ILE A 128 3.71 13.34 14.68
N LYS A 129 3.50 14.61 15.06
CA LYS A 129 2.35 15.00 15.90
C LYS A 129 0.99 14.74 15.23
N LYS A 130 0.94 14.68 13.90
CA LYS A 130 -0.26 14.38 13.13
C LYS A 130 -0.38 12.90 12.74
N LEU A 131 0.53 12.03 13.19
CA LEU A 131 0.55 10.61 12.86
C LEU A 131 0.40 9.74 14.10
N GLU A 132 -0.43 8.71 14.00
CA GLU A 132 -0.57 7.65 14.99
C GLU A 132 -0.35 6.30 14.28
N PHE A 133 0.77 5.65 14.57
CA PHE A 133 1.16 4.41 13.88
C PHE A 133 0.62 3.18 14.62
N HIS A 134 -0.12 2.35 13.89
CA HIS A 134 -0.62 1.05 14.33
C HIS A 134 0.10 -0.06 13.57
N TYR A 135 1.02 -0.73 14.26
CA TYR A 135 1.81 -1.79 13.63
C TYR A 135 1.06 -3.12 13.67
N THR A 136 1.01 -3.80 12.52
CA THR A 136 0.57 -5.20 12.51
C THR A 136 1.50 -6.05 13.40
N PRO A 137 1.04 -7.20 13.93
CA PRO A 137 1.92 -8.14 14.61
C PRO A 137 3.07 -8.57 13.69
N LYS A 138 4.22 -8.94 14.27
CA LYS A 138 5.28 -9.60 13.49
C LYS A 138 4.72 -10.84 12.80
N HIS A 139 5.00 -10.99 11.51
CA HIS A 139 4.42 -12.03 10.64
C HIS A 139 2.89 -11.99 10.50
N GLY A 140 2.25 -10.90 10.91
CA GLY A 140 0.80 -10.67 10.82
C GLY A 140 0.43 -9.62 9.78
N SER A 141 1.24 -9.47 8.72
CA SER A 141 1.06 -8.45 7.70
C SER A 141 -0.29 -8.60 6.97
N TRP A 142 -0.83 -9.81 6.89
CA TRP A 142 -2.19 -10.12 6.39
C TRP A 142 -3.33 -9.33 7.05
N LEU A 143 -3.09 -8.69 8.20
CA LEU A 143 -4.04 -7.77 8.86
C LEU A 143 -4.08 -6.36 8.23
N ASN A 144 -3.09 -6.01 7.42
CA ASN A 144 -3.00 -4.72 6.73
C ASN A 144 -3.91 -4.76 5.50
N MET A 145 -4.94 -3.91 5.45
CA MET A 145 -5.86 -3.91 4.30
C MET A 145 -5.19 -3.41 3.02
N ALA A 146 -4.04 -2.74 3.11
CA ALA A 146 -3.24 -2.38 1.94
C ALA A 146 -2.76 -3.61 1.15
N GLU A 147 -2.50 -4.76 1.81
CA GLU A 147 -2.15 -6.00 1.08
C GLU A 147 -3.29 -6.50 0.19
N ILE A 148 -4.54 -6.35 0.65
CA ILE A 148 -5.72 -6.70 -0.14
C ILE A 148 -5.76 -5.81 -1.38
N GLU A 149 -5.65 -4.49 -1.19
CA GLU A 149 -5.71 -3.52 -2.28
C GLU A 149 -4.55 -3.70 -3.28
N LEU A 150 -3.34 -3.99 -2.81
CA LEU A 150 -2.19 -4.38 -3.64
C LEU A 150 -2.47 -5.65 -4.45
N SER A 151 -3.13 -6.66 -3.86
CA SER A 151 -3.53 -7.88 -4.58
C SER A 151 -4.55 -7.57 -5.70
N VAL A 152 -5.44 -6.61 -5.49
CA VAL A 152 -6.37 -6.21 -6.55
C VAL A 152 -5.66 -5.39 -7.63
N LEU A 153 -4.77 -4.46 -7.26
CA LEU A 153 -3.90 -3.74 -8.20
C LEU A 153 -3.08 -4.70 -9.06
N GLN A 154 -2.49 -5.73 -8.44
CA GLN A 154 -1.68 -6.71 -9.12
C GLN A 154 -2.48 -7.39 -10.24
N ARG A 155 -3.66 -7.91 -9.92
CA ARG A 155 -4.52 -8.64 -10.87
C ARG A 155 -5.12 -7.75 -11.97
N GLN A 156 -5.43 -6.49 -11.64
CA GLN A 156 -6.14 -5.61 -12.56
C GLN A 156 -5.24 -4.75 -13.43
N CYS A 157 -4.03 -4.42 -12.96
CA CYS A 157 -3.15 -3.46 -13.62
C CYS A 157 -1.77 -4.04 -13.91
N LEU A 158 -1.17 -4.76 -12.95
CA LEU A 158 0.25 -5.11 -12.99
C LEU A 158 0.57 -6.52 -13.53
N GLU A 159 -0.43 -7.38 -13.74
CA GLU A 159 -0.26 -8.75 -14.28
C GLU A 159 -0.05 -8.76 -15.81
N ARG A 160 0.90 -7.94 -16.26
CA ARG A 160 1.34 -7.82 -17.66
C ARG A 160 2.75 -7.23 -17.74
N ARG A 161 3.35 -7.23 -18.93
CA ARG A 161 4.63 -6.52 -19.18
C ARG A 161 4.38 -5.02 -19.21
N ILE A 162 5.27 -4.27 -18.56
CA ILE A 162 5.29 -2.79 -18.57
C ILE A 162 6.74 -2.40 -18.84
N ALA A 163 6.97 -1.68 -19.94
CA ALA A 163 8.30 -1.45 -20.50
C ALA A 163 9.14 -0.47 -19.69
N ASP A 164 8.50 0.57 -19.16
CA ASP A 164 9.16 1.72 -18.56
C ASP A 164 8.31 2.34 -17.43
N GLU A 165 8.96 3.22 -16.67
CA GLU A 165 8.36 3.91 -15.54
C GLU A 165 7.23 4.87 -15.95
N ALA A 166 7.34 5.55 -17.09
CA ALA A 166 6.32 6.49 -17.54
C ALA A 166 5.00 5.76 -17.82
N THR A 167 5.09 4.61 -18.49
CA THR A 167 3.95 3.70 -18.70
C THR A 167 3.41 3.20 -17.37
N LEU A 168 4.28 2.76 -16.45
CA LEU A 168 3.85 2.31 -15.13
C LEU A 168 3.04 3.39 -14.39
N VAL A 169 3.56 4.61 -14.32
CA VAL A 169 2.92 5.77 -13.67
C VAL A 169 1.56 6.07 -14.30
N HIS A 170 1.48 6.10 -15.63
CA HIS A 170 0.23 6.37 -16.33
C HIS A 170 -0.85 5.32 -16.01
N GLU A 171 -0.47 4.05 -16.02
CA GLU A 171 -1.39 2.93 -15.85
C GLU A 171 -1.90 2.80 -14.41
N VAL A 172 -1.02 3.02 -13.42
CA VAL A 172 -1.45 3.01 -12.02
C VAL A 172 -2.30 4.22 -11.66
N ALA A 173 -2.03 5.39 -12.27
CA ALA A 173 -2.88 6.58 -12.09
C ALA A 173 -4.28 6.35 -12.67
N ALA A 174 -4.39 5.81 -13.89
CA ALA A 174 -5.68 5.48 -14.49
C ALA A 174 -6.46 4.44 -13.65
N TRP A 175 -5.75 3.43 -13.12
CA TRP A 175 -6.36 2.46 -12.22
C TRP A 175 -6.84 3.08 -10.89
N GLU A 176 -6.03 3.98 -10.31
CA GLU A 176 -6.36 4.72 -9.09
C GLU A 176 -7.63 5.55 -9.27
N ASP A 177 -7.72 6.30 -10.38
CA ASP A 177 -8.87 7.14 -10.70
C ASP A 177 -10.16 6.32 -10.80
N VAL A 178 -10.15 5.24 -11.59
CA VAL A 178 -11.31 4.34 -11.76
C VAL A 178 -11.77 3.76 -10.41
N ARG A 179 -10.81 3.34 -9.57
CA ARG A 179 -11.10 2.83 -8.23
C ARG A 179 -11.67 3.89 -7.29
N ASN A 180 -11.12 5.10 -7.35
CA ASN A 180 -11.55 6.27 -6.58
C ASN A 180 -12.96 6.72 -6.97
N GLU A 181 -13.25 6.81 -8.26
CA GLU A 181 -14.58 7.14 -8.78
C GLU A 181 -15.63 6.10 -8.36
N ALA A 182 -15.27 4.81 -8.39
CA ALA A 182 -16.14 3.74 -7.94
C ALA A 182 -16.30 3.67 -6.40
N GLN A 183 -15.54 4.49 -5.65
CA GLN A 183 -15.45 4.44 -4.18
C GLN A 183 -15.25 3.01 -3.67
N ALA A 184 -14.41 2.23 -4.37
CA ALA A 184 -14.22 0.82 -4.06
C ALA A 184 -13.75 0.68 -2.60
N THR A 185 -14.40 -0.23 -1.86
CA THR A 185 -14.17 -0.47 -0.42
C THR A 185 -13.74 -1.91 -0.17
N ILE A 186 -13.33 -2.20 1.06
CA ILE A 186 -12.95 -3.52 1.55
C ILE A 186 -13.96 -3.94 2.62
N ASP A 187 -14.73 -4.99 2.33
CA ASP A 187 -15.63 -5.62 3.31
C ASP A 187 -14.80 -6.47 4.28
N TRP A 188 -14.29 -5.83 5.32
CA TRP A 188 -13.49 -6.48 6.35
C TRP A 188 -14.38 -7.17 7.38
N ARG A 189 -14.30 -8.50 7.43
CA ARG A 189 -15.16 -9.31 8.31
C ARG A 189 -14.45 -9.90 9.53
N PHE A 190 -13.12 -9.84 9.59
CA PHE A 190 -12.36 -10.50 10.64
C PHE A 190 -12.38 -9.69 11.95
N SER A 191 -13.16 -10.16 12.92
CA SER A 191 -13.38 -9.47 14.20
C SER A 191 -12.40 -9.93 15.31
N ILE A 192 -12.35 -9.18 16.41
CA ILE A 192 -11.60 -9.58 17.62
C ILE A 192 -12.12 -10.90 18.20
N THR A 193 -13.43 -11.10 18.21
CA THR A 193 -14.04 -12.35 18.69
C THR A 193 -13.52 -13.52 17.88
N GLU A 194 -13.53 -13.42 16.56
CA GLU A 194 -12.96 -14.44 15.69
C GLU A 194 -11.45 -14.58 15.85
N ALA A 195 -10.71 -13.49 16.07
CA ALA A 195 -9.27 -13.54 16.32
C ALA A 195 -8.96 -14.34 17.59
N ARG A 196 -9.69 -14.08 18.68
CA ARG A 196 -9.56 -14.81 19.95
C ARG A 196 -9.91 -16.29 19.81
N GLU A 197 -10.84 -16.64 18.92
CA GLU A 197 -11.22 -18.03 18.66
C GLU A 197 -10.26 -18.78 17.74
N LYS A 198 -9.89 -18.16 16.61
CA LYS A 198 -9.06 -18.79 15.57
C LYS A 198 -7.58 -18.78 15.94
N LEU A 199 -7.14 -17.81 16.76
CA LEU A 199 -5.74 -17.62 17.13
C LEU A 199 -5.48 -17.86 18.62
N LYS A 200 -6.27 -18.73 19.26
CA LYS A 200 -6.15 -19.09 20.69
C LYS A 200 -4.71 -19.34 21.16
N ARG A 201 -3.87 -19.93 20.31
CA ARG A 201 -2.45 -20.23 20.62
C ARG A 201 -1.57 -18.98 20.79
N LEU A 202 -1.99 -17.83 20.24
CA LEU A 202 -1.29 -16.55 20.36
C LEU A 202 -1.75 -15.74 21.58
N TYR A 203 -2.86 -16.13 22.22
CA TYR A 203 -3.30 -15.57 23.48
C TYR A 203 -2.71 -16.39 24.62
N PRO A 204 -2.09 -15.76 25.64
CA PRO A 204 -1.53 -16.50 26.76
C PRO A 204 -2.65 -17.31 27.43
N SER A 205 -2.44 -18.63 27.56
CA SER A 205 -3.27 -19.46 28.42
C SER A 205 -3.17 -18.90 29.83
N ARG A 206 -4.31 -18.56 30.45
CA ARG A 206 -4.33 -18.24 31.88
C ARG A 206 -3.81 -19.47 32.62
N SER A 207 -2.56 -19.41 33.07
CA SER A 207 -2.06 -20.31 34.10
C SER A 207 -2.83 -19.94 35.37
N SER A 208 -3.83 -20.75 35.71
CA SER A 208 -4.50 -20.69 37.02
C SER A 208 -3.55 -21.10 38.13
#